data_AF-A0A7Y2XPD7-F1
#
_entry.id   AF-A0A7Y2XPD7-F1
#
_cell.length_a   1.000
_cell.length_b   1.000
_cell.length_c   1.000
_cell.angle_alpha   90.00
_cell.angle_beta   90.00
_cell.angle_gamma   90.00
#
_symmetry.space_group_name_H-M   'P 1'
#
loop_
_entity.id
_entity.type
_entity.pdbx_description
1 polymer ?
#
loop_
_entity_poly.entity_id
_entity_poly.type
_entity_poly.pdbx_seq_one_letter_code
_entity_poly.pdbx_strand_id
1 'polypeptide(L)'
;MKISHCIALLTALLTASIIADTIILKTGVKYQGKVISQDEESYLCEIYVTKSIRDERRIPKDQVQEIIKKSEDAKAITHLQSLVPTPDRLTLDAYEKRIKAAKSFLTKFPKSKHIAEAKKIMATLQEEQKAIADGGIKLGGQIISADDMEANAYDIDARILFQDLKKYSANGNYQRALRKWEILEKEYSKSSAYHDSLGIISRILKSYKVELTSLINSHEAREAKRKAALESLEEGDRERTVSYLAEKHKAYENLNEREKKELRTRWLTIDPYHKKALDYNLRSINTVMNSLRNTKSAKTELAGPTYRGVWSALAEGNLEQAEKLIKQLESMRIPEKYTSLLAQQLEQKKANKAAEEKAAKERAEKEKIEKEAAAETSADES
;
A
#
# COMPACT_ATOMS: atom_id res chain seq x y z
N MET A 1 24.88 -48.61 -8.97
CA MET A 1 24.91 -47.62 -7.86
C MET A 1 23.73 -46.68 -8.02
N LYS A 2 22.74 -46.79 -7.13
CA LYS A 2 21.56 -45.90 -7.07
C LYS A 2 21.80 -44.93 -5.93
N ILE A 3 21.86 -43.63 -6.19
CA ILE A 3 21.88 -42.60 -5.15
C ILE A 3 20.60 -41.78 -5.30
N SER A 4 19.63 -42.14 -4.47
CA SER A 4 18.34 -41.48 -4.31
C SER A 4 18.55 -40.18 -3.53
N HIS A 5 18.22 -39.03 -4.12
CA HIS A 5 18.15 -37.75 -3.42
C HIS A 5 16.67 -37.43 -3.16
N CYS A 6 16.22 -37.69 -1.93
CA CYS A 6 14.92 -37.28 -1.42
C CYS A 6 14.89 -35.76 -1.22
N ILE A 7 14.19 -35.04 -2.08
CA ILE A 7 13.79 -33.65 -1.87
C ILE A 7 12.57 -33.66 -0.95
N ALA A 8 12.77 -33.27 0.31
CA ALA A 8 11.69 -33.05 1.27
C ALA A 8 11.00 -31.71 0.95
N LEU A 9 9.90 -31.78 0.20
CA LEU A 9 9.00 -30.66 -0.05
C LEU A 9 8.10 -30.47 1.17
N LEU A 10 8.49 -29.59 2.11
CA LEU A 10 7.66 -29.21 3.25
C LEU A 10 6.52 -28.31 2.75
N THR A 11 5.42 -28.91 2.31
CA THR A 11 4.18 -28.21 1.97
C THR A 11 3.47 -27.83 3.27
N ALA A 12 3.49 -26.53 3.59
CA ALA A 12 2.63 -25.96 4.60
C ALA A 12 1.17 -26.16 4.16
N LEU A 13 0.49 -27.17 4.72
CA LEU A 13 -0.96 -27.33 4.62
C LEU A 13 -1.61 -26.10 5.28
N LEU A 14 -1.98 -25.10 4.49
CA LEU A 14 -3.07 -24.22 4.88
C LEU A 14 -4.32 -25.10 5.01
N THR A 15 -4.74 -25.35 6.24
CA THR A 15 -6.05 -25.91 6.54
C THR A 15 -7.11 -24.84 6.28
N ALA A 16 -7.38 -24.54 5.01
CA ALA A 16 -8.65 -23.94 4.64
C ALA A 16 -9.74 -24.96 5.02
N SER A 17 -10.59 -24.60 5.98
CA SER A 17 -11.82 -25.34 6.23
C SER A 17 -12.71 -25.12 5.01
N ILE A 18 -12.84 -26.15 4.17
CA ILE A 18 -13.75 -26.13 3.02
C ILE A 18 -15.16 -26.22 3.59
N ILE A 19 -15.95 -25.18 3.36
CA ILE A 19 -17.29 -25.06 3.95
C ILE A 19 -18.32 -25.52 2.91
N ALA A 20 -18.69 -26.80 2.94
CA ALA A 20 -19.67 -27.44 2.05
C ALA A 20 -20.98 -27.82 2.79
N ASP A 21 -22.04 -28.17 2.05
CA ASP A 21 -23.26 -28.77 2.64
C ASP A 21 -22.91 -30.17 3.18
N THR A 22 -23.68 -30.65 4.17
CA THR A 22 -23.48 -32.00 4.71
C THR A 22 -24.67 -32.88 4.37
N ILE A 23 -24.42 -33.95 3.64
CA ILE A 23 -25.42 -34.97 3.30
C ILE A 23 -25.22 -36.14 4.27
N ILE A 24 -26.20 -36.38 5.13
CA ILE A 24 -26.20 -37.45 6.12
C ILE A 24 -27.08 -38.57 5.58
N LEU A 25 -26.51 -39.77 5.43
CA LEU A 25 -27.26 -40.98 5.07
C LEU A 25 -27.87 -41.64 6.32
N LYS A 26 -28.93 -42.42 6.15
CA LYS A 26 -29.54 -43.23 7.23
C LYS A 26 -28.59 -44.23 7.86
N THR A 27 -27.51 -44.58 7.15
CA THR A 27 -26.41 -45.42 7.64
C THR A 27 -25.46 -44.69 8.59
N GLY A 28 -25.61 -43.37 8.77
CA GLY A 28 -24.72 -42.52 9.56
C GLY A 28 -23.54 -41.94 8.77
N VAL A 29 -23.34 -42.33 7.51
CA VAL A 29 -22.28 -41.80 6.64
C VAL A 29 -22.56 -40.32 6.31
N LYS A 30 -21.52 -39.47 6.41
CA LYS A 30 -21.61 -38.03 6.13
C LYS A 30 -20.73 -37.66 4.95
N TYR A 31 -21.34 -37.09 3.91
CA TYR A 31 -20.62 -36.50 2.79
C TYR A 31 -20.59 -34.99 2.92
N GLN A 32 -19.41 -34.39 2.76
CA GLN A 32 -19.28 -32.95 2.55
C GLN A 32 -19.36 -32.67 1.05
N GLY A 33 -20.27 -31.81 0.63
CA GLY A 33 -20.53 -31.60 -0.80
C GLY A 33 -21.60 -30.57 -1.11
N LYS A 34 -22.09 -30.55 -2.35
CA LYS A 34 -23.22 -29.73 -2.79
C LYS A 34 -24.17 -30.59 -3.63
N VAL A 35 -25.47 -30.43 -3.44
CA VAL A 35 -26.47 -31.02 -4.36
C VAL A 35 -26.46 -30.21 -5.67
N ILE A 36 -26.13 -30.88 -6.78
CA ILE A 36 -26.07 -30.31 -8.13
C ILE A 36 -27.47 -30.28 -8.74
N SER A 37 -28.21 -31.39 -8.63
CA SER A 37 -29.57 -31.54 -9.16
C SER A 37 -30.32 -32.65 -8.41
N GLN A 38 -31.64 -32.71 -8.59
CA GLN A 38 -32.50 -33.76 -8.05
C GLN A 38 -33.48 -34.24 -9.12
N ASP A 39 -33.71 -35.55 -9.20
CA ASP A 39 -34.83 -36.15 -9.92
C ASP A 39 -35.83 -36.76 -8.93
N GLU A 40 -36.81 -37.53 -9.39
CA GLU A 40 -37.86 -38.09 -8.52
C GLU A 40 -37.27 -39.03 -7.45
N GLU A 41 -36.24 -39.81 -7.79
CA GLU A 41 -35.72 -40.91 -6.97
C GLU A 41 -34.38 -40.60 -6.28
N SER A 42 -33.60 -39.63 -6.76
CA SER A 42 -32.22 -39.41 -6.32
C SER A 42 -31.75 -37.95 -6.31
N TYR A 43 -30.68 -37.71 -5.54
CA TYR A 43 -29.89 -36.49 -5.57
C TYR A 43 -28.59 -36.73 -6.34
N LEU A 44 -28.23 -35.86 -7.27
CA LEU A 44 -26.89 -35.79 -7.82
C LEU A 44 -26.06 -34.80 -6.98
N CYS A 45 -24.99 -35.28 -6.37
CA CYS A 45 -24.21 -34.53 -5.40
C CYS A 45 -22.73 -34.46 -5.82
N GLU A 46 -22.14 -33.26 -5.82
CA GLU A 46 -20.69 -33.07 -5.88
C GLU A 46 -20.15 -33.26 -4.46
N ILE A 47 -19.45 -34.36 -4.19
CA ILE A 47 -18.87 -34.68 -2.87
C ILE A 47 -17.36 -34.50 -2.87
N TYR A 48 -16.81 -34.03 -1.75
CA TYR A 48 -15.37 -33.95 -1.54
C TYR A 48 -14.85 -35.28 -1.02
N VAL A 49 -14.07 -36.00 -1.84
CA VAL A 49 -13.36 -37.23 -1.41
C VAL A 49 -12.11 -36.85 -0.62
N THR A 50 -11.45 -35.76 -1.02
CA THR A 50 -10.39 -35.10 -0.25
C THR A 50 -10.55 -33.57 -0.40
N LYS A 51 -9.72 -32.76 0.28
CA LYS A 51 -9.81 -31.29 0.19
C LYS A 51 -9.65 -30.75 -1.24
N SER A 52 -8.98 -31.47 -2.14
CA SER A 52 -8.74 -31.05 -3.53
C SER A 52 -9.46 -31.91 -4.58
N ILE A 53 -10.00 -33.07 -4.20
CA ILE A 53 -10.63 -34.02 -5.12
C ILE A 53 -12.14 -34.02 -4.91
N ARG A 54 -12.86 -33.72 -5.99
CA ARG A 54 -14.32 -33.74 -6.05
C ARG A 54 -14.77 -34.93 -6.88
N ASP A 55 -15.88 -35.51 -6.48
CA ASP A 55 -16.51 -36.64 -7.15
C ASP A 55 -18.02 -36.37 -7.29
N GLU A 56 -18.63 -36.86 -8.35
CA GLU A 56 -20.07 -36.73 -8.57
C GLU A 56 -20.75 -38.04 -8.21
N ARG A 57 -21.65 -37.99 -7.23
CA ARG A 57 -22.33 -39.18 -6.72
C ARG A 57 -23.84 -39.01 -6.78
N ARG A 58 -24.50 -39.98 -7.40
CA ARG A 58 -25.95 -40.14 -7.33
C ARG A 58 -26.31 -40.88 -6.04
N ILE A 59 -27.10 -40.25 -5.18
CA ILE A 59 -27.52 -40.76 -3.87
C ILE A 59 -29.05 -40.88 -3.87
N PRO A 60 -29.62 -42.08 -3.73
CA PRO A 60 -31.07 -42.29 -3.62
C PRO A 60 -31.68 -41.54 -2.44
N LYS A 61 -32.87 -40.94 -2.61
CA LYS A 61 -33.53 -40.12 -1.58
C LYS A 61 -33.92 -40.94 -0.34
N ASP A 62 -34.28 -42.20 -0.53
CA ASP A 62 -34.63 -43.14 0.53
C ASP A 62 -33.44 -43.44 1.47
N GLN A 63 -32.21 -43.27 1.00
CA GLN A 63 -30.98 -43.44 1.78
C GLN A 63 -30.54 -42.16 2.50
N VAL A 64 -31.06 -40.99 2.11
CA VAL A 64 -30.74 -39.72 2.76
C VAL A 64 -31.57 -39.56 4.03
N GLN A 65 -30.88 -39.33 5.14
CA GLN A 65 -31.51 -38.99 6.41
C GLN A 65 -31.77 -37.48 6.48
N GLU A 66 -30.74 -36.68 6.18
CA GLU A 66 -30.82 -35.22 6.29
C GLU A 66 -29.80 -34.57 5.36
N ILE A 67 -30.18 -33.44 4.74
CA ILE A 67 -29.24 -32.56 4.03
C ILE A 67 -29.16 -31.25 4.80
N ILE A 68 -28.06 -31.08 5.53
CA ILE A 68 -27.75 -29.83 6.22
C ILE A 68 -27.13 -28.89 5.19
N LYS A 69 -27.97 -28.08 4.55
CA LYS A 69 -27.50 -27.00 3.67
C LYS A 69 -26.72 -25.99 4.50
N LYS A 70 -25.56 -25.55 4.01
CA LYS A 70 -24.85 -24.43 4.60
C LYS A 70 -25.79 -23.23 4.60
N SER A 71 -26.11 -22.75 5.79
CA SER A 71 -26.98 -21.60 5.95
C SER A 71 -26.38 -20.38 5.24
N GLU A 72 -27.20 -19.62 4.53
CA GLU A 72 -26.74 -18.51 3.70
C GLU A 72 -26.00 -17.44 4.51
N ASP A 73 -26.38 -17.28 5.79
CA ASP A 73 -25.68 -16.44 6.77
C ASP A 73 -24.24 -16.92 7.02
N ALA A 74 -23.97 -18.23 7.05
CA ALA A 74 -22.62 -18.77 7.20
C ALA A 74 -21.75 -18.53 5.95
N LYS A 75 -22.34 -18.33 4.76
CA LYS A 75 -21.58 -17.90 3.57
C LYS A 75 -21.33 -16.40 3.60
N ALA A 76 -22.36 -15.63 3.93
CA ALA A 76 -22.30 -14.18 3.96
C ALA A 76 -21.37 -13.65 5.05
N ILE A 77 -21.29 -14.30 6.22
CA ILE A 77 -20.35 -13.89 7.27
C ILE A 77 -18.89 -14.13 6.88
N THR A 78 -18.57 -15.24 6.19
CA THR A 78 -17.21 -15.49 5.69
C THR A 78 -16.77 -14.41 4.71
N HIS A 79 -17.69 -13.94 3.86
CA HIS A 79 -17.42 -12.80 3.00
C HIS A 79 -17.16 -11.53 3.81
N LEU A 80 -17.97 -11.22 4.82
CA LEU A 80 -17.73 -10.06 5.69
C LEU A 80 -16.40 -10.13 6.45
N GLN A 81 -16.04 -11.31 6.95
CA GLN A 81 -14.75 -11.54 7.62
C GLN A 81 -13.59 -11.21 6.68
N SER A 82 -13.69 -11.50 5.37
CA SER A 82 -12.65 -11.14 4.41
C SER A 82 -12.52 -9.63 4.15
N LEU A 83 -13.49 -8.82 4.60
CA LEU A 83 -13.44 -7.36 4.50
C LEU A 83 -12.61 -6.74 5.63
N VAL A 84 -12.16 -7.53 6.61
CA VAL A 84 -11.26 -7.09 7.68
C VAL A 84 -10.08 -8.08 7.85
N PRO A 85 -8.85 -7.61 8.14
CA PRO A 85 -8.45 -6.21 8.24
C PRO A 85 -8.55 -5.49 6.89
N THR A 86 -8.91 -4.20 6.93
CA THR A 86 -8.94 -3.36 5.73
C THR A 86 -7.52 -3.13 5.20
N PRO A 87 -7.34 -3.05 3.87
CA PRO A 87 -6.06 -2.70 3.30
C PRO A 87 -5.69 -1.24 3.60
N ASP A 88 -4.40 -0.94 3.56
CA ASP A 88 -3.89 0.42 3.69
C ASP A 88 -4.48 1.36 2.64
N ARG A 89 -4.69 2.61 3.04
CA ARG A 89 -5.15 3.72 2.18
C ARG A 89 -6.43 3.42 1.40
N LEU A 90 -7.36 2.71 2.05
CA LEU A 90 -8.70 2.49 1.52
C LEU A 90 -9.45 3.83 1.42
N THR A 91 -10.18 4.04 0.32
CA THR A 91 -10.95 5.28 0.10
C THR A 91 -12.25 5.29 0.91
N LEU A 92 -12.81 6.48 1.17
CA LEU A 92 -14.08 6.63 1.89
C LEU A 92 -15.23 5.86 1.21
N ASP A 93 -15.37 5.95 -0.12
CA ASP A 93 -16.36 5.17 -0.89
C ASP A 93 -16.18 3.65 -0.70
N ALA A 94 -14.93 3.18 -0.62
CA ALA A 94 -14.67 1.78 -0.40
C ALA A 94 -15.00 1.33 1.05
N TYR A 95 -14.86 2.22 2.05
CA TYR A 95 -15.39 1.98 3.39
C TYR A 95 -16.92 1.91 3.39
N GLU A 96 -17.60 2.87 2.73
CA GLU A 96 -19.07 2.89 2.64
C GLU A 96 -19.62 1.60 2.03
N LYS A 97 -18.98 1.09 0.97
CA LYS A 97 -19.32 -0.20 0.36
C LYS A 97 -19.19 -1.36 1.35
N ARG A 98 -18.11 -1.41 2.14
CA ARG A 98 -17.91 -2.47 3.16
C ARG A 98 -18.91 -2.36 4.30
N ILE A 99 -19.19 -1.15 4.78
CA ILE A 99 -20.20 -0.90 5.82
C ILE A 99 -21.59 -1.28 5.32
N LYS A 100 -21.92 -0.95 4.07
CA LYS A 100 -23.19 -1.35 3.43
C LYS A 100 -23.32 -2.87 3.35
N ALA A 101 -22.24 -3.60 3.07
CA ALA A 101 -22.26 -5.06 3.09
C ALA A 101 -22.58 -5.59 4.51
N ALA A 102 -21.96 -5.02 5.55
CA ALA A 102 -22.23 -5.41 6.94
C ALA A 102 -23.69 -5.10 7.36
N LYS A 103 -24.20 -3.91 7.00
CA LYS A 103 -25.62 -3.55 7.21
C LYS A 103 -26.57 -4.50 6.49
N SER A 104 -26.24 -4.88 5.25
CA SER A 104 -27.04 -5.82 4.47
C SER A 104 -27.11 -7.19 5.14
N PHE A 105 -26.00 -7.69 5.69
CA PHE A 105 -26.00 -8.93 6.46
C PHE A 105 -26.93 -8.87 7.68
N LEU A 106 -26.83 -7.81 8.48
CA LEU A 106 -27.66 -7.62 9.68
C LEU A 106 -29.16 -7.54 9.34
N THR A 107 -29.49 -6.98 8.17
CA THR A 107 -30.88 -6.88 7.69
C THR A 107 -31.39 -8.20 7.13
N LYS A 108 -30.56 -8.92 6.34
CA LYS A 108 -30.94 -10.20 5.71
C LYS A 108 -30.99 -11.36 6.70
N PHE A 109 -30.17 -11.32 7.75
CA PHE A 109 -30.03 -12.43 8.71
C PHE A 109 -30.22 -11.97 10.18
N PRO A 110 -31.40 -11.41 10.54
CA PRO A 110 -31.64 -10.80 11.85
C PRO A 110 -31.71 -11.79 13.02
N LYS A 111 -31.73 -13.10 12.75
CA LYS A 111 -31.69 -14.18 13.75
C LYS A 111 -30.42 -15.05 13.65
N SER A 112 -29.43 -14.62 12.87
CA SER A 112 -28.18 -15.37 12.73
C SER A 112 -27.39 -15.39 14.04
N LYS A 113 -26.74 -16.53 14.33
CA LYS A 113 -25.73 -16.64 15.39
C LYS A 113 -24.51 -15.72 15.17
N HIS A 114 -24.33 -15.20 13.96
CA HIS A 114 -23.19 -14.36 13.55
C HIS A 114 -23.45 -12.84 13.69
N ILE A 115 -24.59 -12.42 14.26
CA ILE A 115 -24.93 -10.98 14.40
C ILE A 115 -23.88 -10.22 15.21
N ALA A 116 -23.40 -10.79 16.32
CA ALA A 116 -22.39 -10.14 17.17
C ALA A 116 -21.10 -9.87 16.39
N GLU A 117 -20.68 -10.84 15.58
CA GLU A 117 -19.50 -10.73 14.73
C GLU A 117 -19.69 -9.69 13.60
N ALA A 118 -20.83 -9.72 12.91
CA ALA A 118 -21.14 -8.73 11.88
C ALA A 118 -21.22 -7.30 12.44
N LYS A 119 -21.76 -7.12 13.66
CA LYS A 119 -21.74 -5.83 14.37
C LYS A 119 -20.33 -5.39 14.71
N LYS A 120 -19.47 -6.29 15.16
CA LYS A 120 -18.05 -5.99 15.44
C LYS A 120 -17.32 -5.52 14.18
N ILE A 121 -17.50 -6.23 13.06
CA ILE A 121 -16.93 -5.85 11.76
C ILE A 121 -17.44 -4.46 11.35
N MET A 122 -18.74 -4.21 11.46
CA MET A 122 -19.33 -2.91 11.13
C MET A 122 -18.75 -1.78 12.00
N ALA A 123 -18.64 -2.00 13.32
CA ALA A 123 -18.08 -1.02 14.24
C ALA A 123 -16.62 -0.68 13.89
N THR A 124 -15.77 -1.70 13.67
CA THR A 124 -14.38 -1.48 13.24
C THR A 124 -14.29 -0.68 11.95
N LEU A 125 -15.14 -0.99 10.95
CA LEU A 125 -15.16 -0.25 9.69
C LEU A 125 -15.64 1.21 9.86
N GLN A 126 -16.58 1.46 10.77
CA GLN A 126 -17.09 2.81 11.05
C GLN A 126 -16.05 3.66 11.81
N GLU A 127 -15.36 3.06 12.78
CA GLU A 127 -14.26 3.70 13.51
C GLU A 127 -13.12 4.07 12.55
N GLU A 128 -12.69 3.12 11.71
CA GLU A 128 -11.70 3.38 10.67
C GLU A 128 -12.18 4.46 9.70
N GLN A 129 -13.40 4.36 9.17
CA GLN A 129 -13.95 5.37 8.24
C GLN A 129 -13.94 6.76 8.85
N LYS A 130 -14.35 6.90 10.12
CA LYS A 130 -14.36 8.19 10.81
C LYS A 130 -12.95 8.79 10.88
N ALA A 131 -11.97 8.01 11.31
CA ALA A 131 -10.59 8.49 11.39
C ALA A 131 -10.03 8.90 10.02
N ILE A 132 -10.42 8.21 8.93
CA ILE A 132 -10.05 8.61 7.57
C ILE A 132 -10.81 9.87 7.11
N ALA A 133 -12.08 10.01 7.48
CA ALA A 133 -12.88 11.20 7.16
C ALA A 133 -12.35 12.45 7.87
N ASP A 134 -11.80 12.29 9.08
CA ASP A 134 -11.16 13.33 9.86
C ASP A 134 -9.74 13.69 9.34
N GLY A 135 -9.32 13.15 8.19
CA GLY A 135 -8.03 13.45 7.54
C GLY A 135 -6.89 12.49 7.87
N GLY A 136 -7.17 11.42 8.63
CA GLY A 136 -6.19 10.37 8.91
C GLY A 136 -5.94 9.42 7.73
N ILE A 137 -4.95 8.55 7.89
CA ILE A 137 -4.60 7.52 6.90
C ILE A 137 -4.33 6.18 7.58
N LYS A 138 -4.72 5.08 6.94
CA LYS A 138 -4.28 3.74 7.34
C LYS A 138 -3.01 3.36 6.58
N LEU A 139 -1.92 3.12 7.31
CA LEU A 139 -0.61 2.81 6.74
C LEU A 139 0.14 1.77 7.59
N GLY A 140 0.55 0.66 6.99
CA GLY A 140 1.15 -0.47 7.68
C GLY A 140 0.19 -1.16 8.64
N GLY A 141 -1.12 -1.15 8.35
CA GLY A 141 -2.15 -1.72 9.23
C GLY A 141 -2.55 -0.84 10.42
N GLN A 142 -1.94 0.32 10.60
CA GLN A 142 -2.23 1.27 11.68
C GLN A 142 -2.91 2.52 11.15
N ILE A 143 -3.87 3.05 11.90
CA ILE A 143 -4.47 4.36 11.63
C ILE A 143 -3.53 5.44 12.18
N ILE A 144 -3.20 6.42 11.36
CA ILE A 144 -2.45 7.62 11.71
C ILE A 144 -3.43 8.79 11.63
N SER A 145 -3.52 9.59 12.69
CA SER A 145 -4.40 10.76 12.76
C SER A 145 -3.94 11.90 11.84
N ALA A 146 -4.79 12.89 11.59
CA ALA A 146 -4.40 14.07 10.82
C ALA A 146 -3.27 14.88 11.51
N ASP A 147 -3.34 15.02 12.83
CA ASP A 147 -2.31 15.72 13.61
C ASP A 147 -0.97 14.97 13.56
N ASP A 148 -1.01 13.63 13.69
CA ASP A 148 0.19 12.81 13.56
C ASP A 148 0.75 12.82 12.13
N MET A 149 -0.13 12.94 11.12
CA MET A 149 0.26 13.09 9.72
C MET A 149 1.06 14.37 9.52
N GLU A 150 0.60 15.49 10.06
CA GLU A 150 1.30 16.78 9.98
C GLU A 150 2.61 16.73 10.76
N ALA A 151 2.58 16.25 12.00
CA ALA A 151 3.75 16.18 12.86
C ALA A 151 4.85 15.23 12.35
N ASN A 152 4.51 14.28 11.45
CA ASN A 152 5.41 13.27 10.93
C ASN A 152 5.47 13.20 9.40
N ALA A 153 5.02 14.24 8.70
CA ALA A 153 4.82 14.22 7.24
C ALA A 153 6.02 13.68 6.47
N TYR A 154 7.26 14.08 6.83
CA TYR A 154 8.48 13.59 6.19
C TYR A 154 8.64 12.06 6.24
N ASP A 155 8.51 11.47 7.43
CA ASP A 155 8.65 10.02 7.61
C ASP A 155 7.45 9.26 7.00
N ILE A 156 6.25 9.85 7.05
CA ILE A 156 5.05 9.20 6.53
C ILE A 156 5.06 9.14 5.00
N ASP A 157 5.42 10.23 4.32
CA ASP A 157 5.57 10.23 2.85
C ASP A 157 6.61 9.18 2.41
N ALA A 158 7.72 9.07 3.15
CA ALA A 158 8.71 8.02 2.92
C ALA A 158 8.12 6.61 3.14
N ARG A 159 7.36 6.40 4.21
CA ARG A 159 6.69 5.12 4.49
C ARG A 159 5.68 4.76 3.40
N ILE A 160 4.96 5.72 2.83
CA ILE A 160 4.03 5.49 1.71
C ILE A 160 4.79 4.93 0.50
N LEU A 161 5.90 5.56 0.11
CA LEU A 161 6.76 5.09 -0.98
C LEU A 161 7.32 3.70 -0.71
N PHE A 162 7.71 3.41 0.53
CA PHE A 162 8.23 2.09 0.90
C PHE A 162 7.15 0.99 0.84
N GLN A 163 5.91 1.28 1.23
CA GLN A 163 4.81 0.33 1.08
C GLN A 163 4.45 0.09 -0.39
N ASP A 164 4.48 1.14 -1.23
CA ASP A 164 4.32 0.98 -2.68
C ASP A 164 5.42 0.10 -3.27
N LEU A 165 6.67 0.32 -2.88
CA LEU A 165 7.82 -0.49 -3.27
C LEU A 165 7.60 -1.97 -2.90
N LYS A 166 7.20 -2.26 -1.66
CA LYS A 166 6.88 -3.63 -1.22
C LYS A 166 5.78 -4.26 -2.06
N LYS A 167 4.69 -3.52 -2.32
CA LYS A 167 3.57 -3.99 -3.15
C LYS A 167 4.03 -4.32 -4.58
N TYR A 168 4.81 -3.44 -5.21
CA TYR A 168 5.34 -3.69 -6.56
C TYR A 168 6.30 -4.87 -6.58
N SER A 169 7.17 -4.99 -5.57
CA SER A 169 8.10 -6.12 -5.44
C SER A 169 7.38 -7.46 -5.29
N ALA A 170 6.32 -7.51 -4.46
CA ALA A 170 5.51 -8.72 -4.28
C ALA A 170 4.80 -9.15 -5.57
N ASN A 171 4.44 -8.19 -6.43
CA ASN A 171 3.81 -8.45 -7.72
C ASN A 171 4.81 -8.70 -8.86
N GLY A 172 6.11 -8.85 -8.56
CA GLY A 172 7.16 -9.03 -9.58
C GLY A 172 7.41 -7.80 -10.46
N ASN A 173 6.82 -6.65 -10.13
CA ASN A 173 7.01 -5.41 -10.89
C ASN A 173 8.25 -4.65 -10.39
N TYR A 174 9.42 -5.19 -10.72
CA TYR A 174 10.70 -4.67 -10.23
C TYR A 174 10.97 -3.25 -10.70
N GLN A 175 10.61 -2.92 -11.95
CA GLN A 175 10.81 -1.58 -12.50
C GLN A 175 10.01 -0.51 -11.73
N ARG A 176 8.73 -0.74 -11.44
CA ARG A 176 7.94 0.21 -10.62
C ARG A 176 8.44 0.29 -9.17
N ALA A 177 8.87 -0.82 -8.60
CA ALA A 177 9.46 -0.84 -7.25
C ALA A 177 10.74 0.02 -7.19
N LEU A 178 11.63 -0.14 -8.17
CA LEU A 178 12.88 0.60 -8.27
C LEU A 178 12.66 2.10 -8.50
N ARG A 179 11.62 2.51 -9.25
CA ARG A 179 11.23 3.92 -9.38
C ARG A 179 10.78 4.53 -8.06
N LYS A 180 10.01 3.80 -7.25
CA LYS A 180 9.62 4.27 -5.90
C LYS A 180 10.83 4.41 -4.99
N TRP A 181 11.78 3.49 -5.10
CA TRP A 181 13.05 3.58 -4.37
C TRP A 181 13.92 4.75 -4.82
N GLU A 182 13.96 5.06 -6.12
CA GLU A 182 14.70 6.22 -6.62
C GLU A 182 14.19 7.53 -6.01
N ILE A 183 12.88 7.66 -5.78
CA ILE A 183 12.31 8.81 -5.04
C ILE A 183 12.75 8.78 -3.57
N LEU A 184 12.72 7.61 -2.92
CA LEU A 184 13.23 7.46 -1.55
C LEU A 184 14.71 7.86 -1.42
N GLU A 185 15.54 7.45 -2.37
CA GLU A 185 16.97 7.77 -2.42
C GLU A 185 17.20 9.28 -2.59
N LYS A 186 16.43 9.94 -3.47
CA LYS A 186 16.61 11.36 -3.78
C LYS A 186 16.04 12.29 -2.70
N GLU A 187 14.82 12.01 -2.24
CA GLU A 187 14.06 12.93 -1.38
C GLU A 187 14.04 12.49 0.09
N TYR A 188 14.18 11.19 0.36
CA TYR A 188 13.96 10.62 1.70
C TYR A 188 15.16 9.85 2.23
N SER A 189 16.37 10.22 1.80
CA SER A 189 17.62 9.53 2.19
C SER A 189 17.90 9.54 3.70
N LYS A 190 17.24 10.44 4.45
CA LYS A 190 17.33 10.58 5.92
C LYS A 190 16.12 10.01 6.66
N SER A 191 15.28 9.23 5.96
CA SER A 191 14.13 8.55 6.55
C SER A 191 14.47 7.11 6.96
N SER A 192 13.80 6.60 7.98
CA SER A 192 13.87 5.18 8.34
C SER A 192 13.46 4.28 7.17
N ALA A 193 12.42 4.66 6.44
CA ALA A 193 11.89 3.92 5.30
C ALA A 193 12.93 3.71 4.18
N TYR A 194 13.79 4.69 3.91
CA TYR A 194 14.90 4.52 2.95
C TYR A 194 15.88 3.45 3.43
N HIS A 195 16.31 3.50 4.70
CA HIS A 195 17.24 2.51 5.26
C HIS A 195 16.65 1.11 5.28
N ASP A 196 15.39 0.98 5.71
CA ASP A 196 14.67 -0.30 5.71
C ASP A 196 14.48 -0.87 4.30
N SER A 197 14.51 -0.01 3.27
CA SER A 197 14.36 -0.43 1.88
C SER A 197 15.62 -1.10 1.28
N LEU A 198 16.80 -0.88 1.85
CA LEU A 198 18.07 -1.34 1.26
C LEU A 198 18.13 -2.88 1.11
N GLY A 199 17.57 -3.60 2.07
CA GLY A 199 17.51 -5.06 2.06
C GLY A 199 16.58 -5.63 0.97
N ILE A 200 15.41 -5.00 0.75
CA ILE A 200 14.49 -5.42 -0.32
C ILE A 200 15.04 -5.04 -1.70
N ILE A 201 15.67 -3.87 -1.83
CA ILE A 201 16.27 -3.42 -3.10
C ILE A 201 17.42 -4.31 -3.53
N SER A 202 18.27 -4.72 -2.60
CA SER A 202 19.33 -5.69 -2.88
C SER A 202 18.78 -7.00 -3.45
N ARG A 203 17.59 -7.45 -3.02
CA ARG A 203 16.94 -8.64 -3.58
C ARG A 203 16.31 -8.35 -4.95
N ILE A 204 15.58 -7.25 -5.08
CA ILE A 204 14.97 -6.83 -6.35
C ILE A 204 16.03 -6.71 -7.45
N LEU A 205 17.16 -6.05 -7.19
CA LEU A 205 18.24 -5.87 -8.16
C LEU A 205 18.82 -7.21 -8.64
N LYS A 206 19.00 -8.17 -7.73
CA LYS A 206 19.47 -9.52 -8.08
C LYS A 206 18.47 -10.25 -8.97
N SER A 207 17.18 -10.26 -8.61
CA SER A 207 16.13 -10.91 -9.39
C SER A 207 15.95 -10.25 -10.76
N TYR A 208 15.91 -8.93 -10.80
CA TYR A 208 15.71 -8.19 -12.04
C TYR A 208 16.91 -8.32 -12.98
N LYS A 209 18.14 -8.43 -12.44
CA LYS A 209 19.33 -8.75 -13.24
C LYS A 209 19.17 -10.06 -14.00
N VAL A 210 18.71 -11.11 -13.32
CA VAL A 210 18.50 -12.43 -13.94
C VAL A 210 17.47 -12.34 -15.06
N GLU A 211 16.35 -11.65 -14.81
CA GLU A 211 15.31 -11.43 -15.81
C GLU A 211 15.84 -10.68 -17.06
N LEU A 212 16.52 -9.55 -16.86
CA LEU A 212 17.07 -8.77 -17.98
C LEU A 212 18.14 -9.54 -18.74
N THR A 213 19.03 -10.27 -18.07
CA THR A 213 20.03 -11.11 -18.74
C THR A 213 19.36 -12.20 -19.58
N SER A 214 18.32 -12.85 -19.05
CA SER A 214 17.55 -13.84 -19.81
C SER A 214 16.90 -13.22 -21.05
N LEU A 215 16.30 -12.03 -20.91
CA LEU A 215 15.72 -11.31 -22.04
C LEU A 215 16.80 -10.95 -23.09
N ILE A 216 17.95 -10.43 -22.67
CA ILE A 216 19.03 -10.06 -23.59
C ILE A 216 19.55 -11.29 -24.35
N ASN A 217 19.81 -12.39 -23.66
CA ASN A 217 20.37 -13.61 -24.26
C ASN A 217 19.41 -14.28 -25.26
N SER A 218 18.10 -14.12 -25.06
CA SER A 218 17.07 -14.68 -25.95
C SER A 218 16.55 -13.69 -27.00
N HIS A 219 17.14 -12.49 -27.09
CA HIS A 219 16.68 -11.42 -27.99
C HIS A 219 16.72 -11.85 -29.47
N GLU A 220 17.84 -12.40 -29.93
CA GLU A 220 18.00 -12.81 -31.33
C GLU A 220 17.01 -13.90 -31.74
N ALA A 221 16.81 -14.91 -30.89
CA ALA A 221 15.82 -15.96 -31.12
C ALA A 221 14.39 -15.39 -31.18
N ARG A 222 14.06 -14.39 -30.35
CA ARG A 222 12.76 -13.71 -30.39
C ARG A 222 12.56 -12.89 -31.66
N GLU A 223 13.59 -12.18 -32.13
CA GLU A 223 13.57 -11.45 -33.40
C GLU A 223 13.36 -12.40 -34.58
N ALA A 224 14.13 -13.49 -34.65
CA ALA A 224 14.03 -14.50 -35.70
C ALA A 224 12.63 -15.14 -35.75
N LYS A 225 12.08 -15.49 -34.57
CA LYS A 225 10.71 -16.02 -34.47
C LYS A 225 9.66 -15.02 -34.96
N ARG A 226 9.82 -13.73 -34.64
CA ARG A 226 8.90 -12.68 -35.12
C ARG A 226 9.00 -12.54 -36.64
N LYS A 227 10.22 -12.53 -37.19
CA LYS A 227 10.46 -12.45 -38.63
C LYS A 227 9.82 -13.62 -39.38
N ALA A 228 10.05 -14.86 -38.94
CA ALA A 228 9.44 -16.04 -39.53
C ALA A 228 7.90 -16.00 -39.47
N ALA A 229 7.33 -15.53 -38.36
CA ALA A 229 5.88 -15.35 -38.24
C ALA A 229 5.34 -14.32 -39.24
N LEU A 230 6.04 -13.20 -39.45
CA LEU A 230 5.65 -12.20 -40.45
C LEU A 230 5.75 -12.72 -41.89
N GLU A 231 6.77 -13.54 -42.18
CA GLU A 231 6.96 -14.16 -43.50
C GLU A 231 5.87 -15.19 -43.83
N SER A 232 5.26 -15.79 -42.81
CA SER A 232 4.15 -16.74 -42.99
C SER A 232 2.77 -16.10 -43.22
N LEU A 233 2.66 -14.77 -43.06
CA LEU A 233 1.41 -14.05 -43.28
C LEU A 233 1.17 -13.76 -44.76
N GLU A 234 -0.10 -13.68 -45.15
CA GLU A 234 -0.49 -13.14 -46.45
C GLU A 234 -0.04 -11.68 -46.59
N GLU A 235 0.22 -11.21 -47.81
CA GLU A 235 0.82 -9.90 -48.08
C GLU A 235 0.09 -8.73 -47.39
N GLY A 236 -1.24 -8.64 -47.50
CA GLY A 236 -2.01 -7.57 -46.86
C GLY A 236 -1.98 -7.63 -45.33
N ASP A 237 -1.97 -8.83 -44.73
CA ASP A 237 -1.85 -9.00 -43.28
C ASP A 237 -0.44 -8.68 -42.77
N ARG A 238 0.57 -9.07 -43.55
CA ARG A 238 1.98 -8.78 -43.29
C ARG A 238 2.22 -7.27 -43.27
N GLU A 239 1.75 -6.54 -44.28
CA GLU A 239 1.89 -5.08 -44.34
C GLU A 239 1.24 -4.40 -43.14
N ARG A 240 -0.02 -4.72 -42.85
CA ARG A 240 -0.73 -4.17 -41.67
C ARG A 240 0.01 -4.44 -40.37
N THR A 241 0.50 -5.67 -40.20
CA THR A 241 1.23 -6.08 -38.99
C THR A 241 2.58 -5.36 -38.88
N VAL A 242 3.33 -5.23 -39.97
CA VAL A 242 4.61 -4.48 -39.99
C VAL A 242 4.39 -3.03 -39.61
N SER A 243 3.40 -2.35 -40.20
CA SER A 243 3.07 -0.96 -39.86
C SER A 243 2.69 -0.80 -38.39
N TYR A 244 1.86 -1.71 -37.86
CA TYR A 244 1.49 -1.71 -36.43
C TYR A 244 2.69 -1.91 -35.50
N LEU A 245 3.60 -2.82 -35.84
CA LEU A 245 4.83 -3.05 -35.07
C LEU A 245 5.77 -1.84 -35.12
N ALA A 246 5.88 -1.18 -36.27
CA ALA A 246 6.66 0.04 -36.43
C ALA A 246 6.07 1.20 -35.59
N GLU A 247 4.74 1.35 -35.57
CA GLU A 247 4.06 2.33 -34.72
C GLU A 247 4.32 2.06 -33.24
N LYS A 248 4.18 0.80 -32.79
CA LYS A 248 4.50 0.39 -31.42
C LYS A 248 5.95 0.69 -31.06
N HIS A 249 6.88 0.40 -31.96
CA HIS A 249 8.30 0.68 -31.74
C HIS A 249 8.55 2.16 -31.54
N LYS A 250 8.00 3.01 -32.42
CA LYS A 250 8.10 4.47 -32.32
C LYS A 250 7.46 5.00 -31.03
N ALA A 251 6.29 4.51 -30.66
CA ALA A 251 5.63 4.88 -29.41
C ALA A 251 6.48 4.52 -28.18
N TYR A 252 7.15 3.36 -28.21
CA TYR A 252 8.05 2.93 -27.16
C TYR A 252 9.35 3.76 -27.10
N GLU A 253 9.94 4.11 -28.24
CA GLU A 253 11.10 5.02 -28.27
C GLU A 253 10.75 6.39 -27.70
N ASN A 254 9.61 6.96 -28.09
CA ASN A 254 9.09 8.21 -27.52
C ASN A 254 8.88 8.11 -26.00
N LEU A 255 8.33 6.99 -25.52
CA LEU A 255 8.20 6.74 -24.08
C LEU A 255 9.57 6.76 -23.39
N ASN A 256 10.56 6.03 -23.93
CA ASN A 256 11.91 5.99 -23.37
C ASN A 256 12.57 7.38 -23.35
N GLU A 257 12.39 8.18 -24.40
CA GLU A 257 12.89 9.55 -24.41
C GLU A 257 12.25 10.41 -23.33
N ARG A 258 10.92 10.33 -23.18
CA ARG A 258 10.18 11.03 -22.14
C ARG A 258 10.66 10.64 -20.74
N GLU A 259 10.84 9.34 -20.51
CA GLU A 259 11.32 8.82 -19.23
C GLU A 259 12.73 9.31 -18.88
N LYS A 260 13.60 9.48 -19.89
CA LYS A 260 14.96 10.03 -19.70
C LYS A 260 14.97 11.54 -19.51
N LYS A 261 14.26 12.28 -20.36
CA LYS A 261 14.34 13.75 -20.44
C LYS A 261 13.48 14.42 -19.37
N GLU A 262 12.24 13.97 -19.23
CA GLU A 262 11.24 14.60 -18.37
C GLU A 262 11.24 13.95 -16.98
N LEU A 263 11.07 12.63 -16.90
CA LEU A 263 10.99 11.94 -15.61
C LEU A 263 12.37 11.72 -14.98
N ARG A 264 13.46 11.84 -15.76
CA ARG A 264 14.85 11.66 -15.33
C ARG A 264 15.05 10.42 -14.46
N THR A 265 14.37 9.33 -14.81
CA THR A 265 14.46 8.06 -14.07
C THR A 265 15.58 7.20 -14.63
N ARG A 266 16.32 6.54 -13.74
CA ARG A 266 17.34 5.53 -14.12
C ARG A 266 16.73 4.18 -14.52
N TRP A 267 15.43 3.98 -14.31
CA TRP A 267 14.74 2.71 -14.52
C TRP A 267 13.74 2.83 -15.66
N LEU A 268 14.17 2.57 -16.89
CA LEU A 268 13.33 2.70 -18.07
C LEU A 268 12.30 1.57 -18.15
N THR A 269 11.15 1.85 -18.75
CA THR A 269 10.19 0.81 -19.12
C THR A 269 10.84 -0.13 -20.13
N ILE A 270 10.70 -1.44 -19.95
CA ILE A 270 11.32 -2.43 -20.83
C ILE A 270 10.37 -2.90 -21.92
N ASP A 271 10.93 -3.14 -23.11
CA ASP A 271 10.31 -3.94 -24.16
C ASP A 271 11.26 -5.12 -24.48
N PRO A 272 10.78 -6.38 -24.47
CA PRO A 272 11.60 -7.55 -24.79
C PRO A 272 12.31 -7.52 -26.14
N TYR A 273 11.84 -6.70 -27.08
CA TYR A 273 12.40 -6.54 -28.42
C TYR A 273 13.33 -5.33 -28.55
N HIS A 274 13.41 -4.48 -27.52
CA HIS A 274 14.27 -3.29 -27.54
C HIS A 274 15.53 -3.49 -26.69
N LYS A 275 16.53 -4.17 -27.28
CA LYS A 275 17.80 -4.56 -26.63
C LYS A 275 18.51 -3.39 -25.92
N LYS A 276 18.57 -2.21 -26.54
CA LYS A 276 19.24 -1.02 -25.95
C LYS A 276 18.68 -0.61 -24.59
N ALA A 277 17.37 -0.80 -24.36
CA ALA A 277 16.73 -0.43 -23.08
C ALA A 277 16.96 -1.49 -22.01
N LEU A 278 16.96 -2.78 -22.40
CA LEU A 278 17.36 -3.89 -21.53
C LEU A 278 18.80 -3.70 -21.04
N ASP A 279 19.73 -3.40 -21.97
CA ASP A 279 21.13 -3.14 -21.64
C ASP A 279 21.31 -1.91 -20.74
N TYR A 280 20.54 -0.85 -20.99
CA TYR A 280 20.56 0.35 -20.15
C TYR A 280 20.16 0.03 -18.71
N ASN A 281 19.04 -0.66 -18.51
CA ASN A 281 18.59 -1.06 -17.18
C ASN A 281 19.58 -2.03 -16.51
N LEU A 282 20.14 -2.99 -17.26
CA LEU A 282 21.15 -3.92 -16.72
C LEU A 282 22.40 -3.18 -16.23
N ARG A 283 22.87 -2.16 -16.97
CA ARG A 283 23.97 -1.29 -16.51
C ARG A 283 23.59 -0.53 -15.25
N SER A 284 22.41 0.09 -15.21
CA SER A 284 21.90 0.78 -14.00
C SER A 284 21.88 -0.15 -12.79
N ILE A 285 21.42 -1.40 -12.95
CA ILE A 285 21.42 -2.41 -11.88
C ILE A 285 22.84 -2.65 -11.36
N ASN A 286 23.81 -2.89 -12.24
CA ASN A 286 25.19 -3.16 -11.82
C ASN A 286 25.81 -1.95 -11.09
N THR A 287 25.56 -0.73 -11.57
CA THR A 287 26.01 0.50 -10.90
C THR A 287 25.45 0.61 -9.49
N VAL A 288 24.14 0.43 -9.32
CA VAL A 288 23.49 0.53 -8.00
C VAL A 288 23.94 -0.60 -7.08
N MET A 289 24.04 -1.84 -7.57
CA MET A 289 24.55 -2.96 -6.78
C MET A 289 25.96 -2.71 -6.25
N ASN A 290 26.84 -2.09 -7.05
CA ASN A 290 28.19 -1.74 -6.62
C ASN A 290 28.17 -0.60 -5.58
N SER A 291 27.32 0.42 -5.77
CA SER A 291 27.14 1.49 -4.79
C SER A 291 26.65 0.96 -3.44
N LEU A 292 25.65 0.08 -3.43
CA LEU A 292 25.13 -0.54 -2.21
C LEU A 292 26.17 -1.39 -1.47
N ARG A 293 27.05 -2.09 -2.19
CA ARG A 293 28.15 -2.88 -1.59
C ARG A 293 29.21 -1.99 -0.94
N ASN A 294 29.50 -0.84 -1.53
CA ASN A 294 30.57 0.05 -1.09
C ASN A 294 30.11 1.06 -0.03
N THR A 295 28.80 1.16 0.23
CA THR A 295 28.26 2.04 1.26
C THR A 295 28.53 1.43 2.63
N LYS A 296 29.51 1.98 3.38
CA LYS A 296 29.72 1.62 4.79
C LYS A 296 28.53 2.09 5.62
N SER A 297 28.07 1.24 6.54
CA SER A 297 27.03 1.56 7.54
C SER A 297 27.55 2.60 8.54
N ALA A 298 27.69 3.86 8.11
CA ALA A 298 27.78 4.96 9.05
C ALA A 298 26.44 5.08 9.79
N LYS A 299 26.49 5.38 11.09
CA LYS A 299 25.29 5.69 11.88
C LYS A 299 24.58 6.84 11.17
N THR A 300 23.45 6.55 10.52
CA THR A 300 22.77 7.57 9.71
C THR A 300 21.94 8.44 10.62
N GLU A 301 22.16 9.74 10.52
CA GLU A 301 21.31 10.75 11.14
C GLU A 301 19.94 10.73 10.45
N LEU A 302 18.89 10.51 11.24
CA LEU A 302 17.51 10.49 10.76
C LEU A 302 16.88 11.87 10.94
N ALA A 303 16.19 12.37 9.91
CA ALA A 303 15.52 13.66 9.97
C ALA A 303 14.18 13.63 10.71
N GLY A 304 13.53 12.46 10.76
CA GLY A 304 12.22 12.26 11.39
C GLY A 304 12.11 12.77 12.84
N PRO A 305 13.03 12.38 13.75
CA PRO A 305 13.04 12.90 15.12
C PRO A 305 13.18 14.43 15.19
N THR A 306 14.06 15.03 14.37
CA THR A 306 14.24 16.48 14.31
C THR A 306 12.99 17.17 13.79
N TYR A 307 12.32 16.60 12.78
CA TYR A 307 11.06 17.12 12.22
C TYR A 307 9.94 17.16 13.26
N ARG A 308 9.71 16.06 14.00
CA ARG A 308 8.79 16.04 15.15
C ARG A 308 9.17 17.02 16.25
N GLY A 309 10.47 17.18 16.48
CA GLY A 309 11.00 18.10 17.47
C GLY A 309 10.63 19.55 17.19
N VAL A 310 10.57 19.96 15.91
CA VAL A 310 10.11 21.32 15.54
C VAL A 310 8.66 21.53 15.96
N TRP A 311 7.77 20.60 15.61
CA TRP A 311 6.35 20.67 15.98
C TRP A 311 6.15 20.71 17.49
N SER A 312 6.91 19.91 18.24
CA SER A 312 6.87 19.90 19.71
C SER A 312 7.32 21.25 20.28
N ALA A 313 8.42 21.81 19.79
CA ALA A 313 8.91 23.12 20.22
C ALA A 313 7.93 24.26 19.89
N LEU A 314 7.26 24.21 18.73
CA LEU A 314 6.23 25.17 18.35
C LEU A 314 4.98 25.07 19.25
N ALA A 315 4.59 23.85 19.65
CA ALA A 315 3.48 23.63 20.57
C ALA A 315 3.80 24.14 21.98
N GLU A 316 5.04 23.97 22.44
CA GLU A 316 5.56 24.45 23.72
C GLU A 316 5.86 25.97 23.73
N GLY A 317 5.78 26.65 22.58
CA GLY A 317 6.13 28.06 22.45
C GLY A 317 7.64 28.37 22.50
N ASN A 318 8.49 27.34 22.39
CA ASN A 318 9.94 27.48 22.35
C ASN A 318 10.43 27.79 20.92
N LEU A 319 10.25 29.04 20.51
CA LEU A 319 10.49 29.50 19.13
C LEU A 319 11.98 29.45 18.74
N GLU A 320 12.90 29.65 19.70
CA GLU A 320 14.35 29.56 19.45
C GLU A 320 14.78 28.13 19.13
N GLN A 321 14.27 27.16 19.89
CA GLN A 321 14.55 25.75 19.65
C GLN A 321 13.94 25.29 18.32
N ALA A 322 12.73 25.75 17.99
CA ALA A 322 12.10 25.47 16.70
C ALA A 322 12.97 25.99 15.53
N GLU A 323 13.45 27.23 15.61
CA GLU A 323 14.32 27.81 14.58
C GLU A 323 15.64 27.03 14.42
N LYS A 324 16.26 26.63 15.54
CA LYS A 324 17.48 25.83 15.53
C LYS A 324 17.27 24.46 14.85
N LEU A 325 16.16 23.79 15.16
CA LEU A 325 15.84 22.49 14.57
C LEU A 325 15.49 22.61 13.08
N ILE A 326 14.83 23.69 12.64
CA ILE A 326 14.61 23.97 11.21
C ILE A 326 15.95 24.12 10.47
N LYS A 327 16.89 24.92 10.99
CA LYS A 327 18.24 25.05 10.42
C LYS A 327 18.98 23.70 10.36
N GLN A 328 18.79 22.85 11.37
CA GLN A 328 19.34 21.49 11.34
C GLN A 328 18.73 20.67 10.20
N LEU A 329 17.40 20.71 9.99
CA LEU A 329 16.73 20.01 8.88
C LEU A 329 17.20 20.50 7.50
N GLU A 330 17.38 21.81 7.33
CA GLU A 330 17.95 22.39 6.11
C GLU A 330 19.36 21.85 5.83
N SER A 331 20.19 21.73 6.88
CA SER A 331 21.53 21.14 6.77
C SER A 331 21.50 19.65 6.38
N MET A 332 20.44 18.93 6.75
CA MET A 332 20.22 17.53 6.34
C MET A 332 19.77 17.39 4.89
N ARG A 333 19.47 18.51 4.21
CA ARG A 333 19.03 18.57 2.81
C ARG A 333 17.77 17.74 2.53
N ILE A 334 16.81 17.78 3.45
CA ILE A 334 15.47 17.23 3.18
C ILE A 334 14.72 18.13 2.16
N PRO A 335 13.66 17.65 1.50
CA PRO A 335 12.91 18.43 0.52
C PRO A 335 12.34 19.72 1.13
N GLU A 336 12.48 20.82 0.39
CA GLU A 336 12.11 22.17 0.83
C GLU A 336 10.64 22.28 1.28
N LYS A 337 9.74 21.52 0.65
CA LYS A 337 8.31 21.49 1.02
C LYS A 337 8.06 21.21 2.52
N TYR A 338 8.99 20.52 3.19
CA TYR A 338 8.87 20.21 4.62
C TYR A 338 9.44 21.32 5.49
N THR A 339 10.57 21.91 5.12
CA THR A 339 11.20 22.98 5.90
C THR A 339 10.46 24.30 5.72
N SER A 340 9.94 24.60 4.53
CA SER A 340 9.18 25.82 4.26
C SER A 340 7.87 25.88 5.04
N LEU A 341 7.15 24.76 5.14
CA LEU A 341 5.94 24.64 5.98
C LEU A 341 6.27 24.95 7.44
N LEU A 342 7.33 24.35 7.98
CA LEU A 342 7.76 24.58 9.36
C LEU A 342 8.19 26.03 9.60
N ALA A 343 8.91 26.63 8.66
CA ALA A 343 9.32 28.04 8.73
C ALA A 343 8.09 28.97 8.72
N GLN A 344 7.09 28.69 7.88
CA GLN A 344 5.84 29.44 7.86
C GLN A 344 5.11 29.36 9.21
N GLN A 345 5.03 28.18 9.81
CA GLN A 345 4.41 27.99 11.12
C GLN A 345 5.17 28.73 12.23
N LEU A 346 6.50 28.70 12.19
CA LEU A 346 7.34 29.46 13.12
C LEU A 346 7.09 30.96 13.02
N GLU A 347 7.08 31.52 11.81
CA GLU A 347 6.85 32.95 11.60
C GLU A 347 5.43 33.36 12.02
N GLN A 348 4.42 32.53 11.76
CA GLN A 348 3.07 32.77 12.24
C GLN A 348 3.00 32.79 13.78
N LYS A 349 3.69 31.86 14.46
CA LYS A 349 3.77 31.83 15.92
C LYS A 349 4.52 33.04 16.49
N LYS A 350 5.61 33.48 15.85
CA LYS A 350 6.35 34.70 16.22
C LYS A 350 5.45 35.94 16.10
N ALA A 351 4.72 36.06 15.00
CA ALA A 351 3.81 37.18 14.76
C ALA A 351 2.68 37.23 15.80
N ASN A 352 2.07 36.08 16.11
CA ASN A 352 1.01 35.99 17.13
C ASN A 352 1.53 36.41 18.52
N LYS A 353 2.71 35.91 18.92
CA LYS A 353 3.33 36.28 20.19
C LYS A 353 3.62 37.79 20.27
N ALA A 354 4.16 38.38 19.20
CA ALA A 354 4.42 39.82 19.14
C ALA A 354 3.13 40.65 19.23
N ALA A 355 2.04 40.19 18.59
CA ALA A 355 0.73 40.83 18.67
C ALA A 355 0.13 40.75 20.08
N GLU A 356 0.24 39.59 20.74
CA GLU A 356 -0.18 39.40 22.13
C GLU A 356 0.60 40.29 23.10
N GLU A 357 1.93 40.38 22.96
CA GLU A 357 2.77 41.26 23.77
C GLU A 357 2.42 42.73 23.57
N LYS A 358 2.15 43.15 22.33
CA LYS A 358 1.71 44.52 22.03
C LYS A 358 0.35 44.81 22.66
N ALA A 359 -0.63 43.92 22.50
CA ALA A 359 -1.96 44.08 23.09
C ALA A 359 -1.91 44.11 24.63
N ALA A 360 -1.03 43.30 25.25
CA ALA A 360 -0.82 43.31 26.69
C ALA A 360 -0.25 44.64 27.19
N LYS A 361 0.73 45.22 26.46
CA LYS A 361 1.29 46.54 26.78
C LYS A 361 0.24 47.64 26.68
N GLU A 362 -0.56 47.65 25.61
CA GLU A 362 -1.64 48.64 25.41
C GLU A 362 -2.71 48.55 26.50
N ARG A 363 -3.06 47.33 26.96
CA ARG A 363 -3.99 47.13 28.08
C ARG A 363 -3.42 47.65 29.39
N ALA A 364 -2.17 47.32 29.69
CA ALA A 364 -1.49 47.77 30.91
C ALA A 364 -1.37 49.31 30.95
N GLU A 365 -1.13 49.95 29.80
CA GLU A 365 -1.06 51.41 29.69
C GLU A 365 -2.43 52.07 29.90
N LYS A 366 -3.50 51.52 29.32
CA LYS A 366 -4.88 51.99 29.57
C LYS A 366 -5.29 51.86 31.03
N GLU A 367 -5.02 50.71 31.66
CA GLU A 367 -5.30 50.50 33.09
C GLU A 367 -4.53 51.47 33.97
N LYS A 368 -3.31 51.85 33.58
CA LYS A 368 -2.52 52.85 34.31
C LYS A 368 -3.14 54.24 34.19
N ILE A 369 -3.53 54.66 32.99
CA ILE A 369 -4.20 55.94 32.74
C ILE A 369 -5.54 56.02 33.50
N GLU A 370 -6.34 54.96 33.49
CA GLU A 370 -7.62 54.92 34.22
C GLU A 370 -7.41 55.01 35.74
N LYS A 371 -6.37 54.37 36.28
CA LYS A 371 -6.02 54.48 37.71
C LYS A 371 -5.51 55.87 38.09
N GLU A 372 -4.72 56.50 37.23
CA GLU A 372 -4.24 57.88 37.45
C GLU A 372 -5.42 58.88 37.41
N ALA A 373 -6.32 58.75 36.44
CA ALA A 373 -7.53 59.59 36.35
C ALA A 373 -8.50 59.40 37.54
N ALA A 374 -8.64 58.17 38.05
CA ALA A 374 -9.45 57.88 39.23
C ALA A 374 -8.83 58.43 40.54
N ALA A 375 -7.49 58.50 40.61
CA ALA A 375 -6.80 59.07 41.76
C ALA A 375 -6.94 60.61 41.80
N GLU A 376 -6.85 61.28 40.64
CA GLU A 376 -7.04 62.74 40.53
C GLU A 376 -8.47 63.17 40.88
N THR A 377 -9.48 62.41 40.46
CA THR A 377 -10.89 62.71 40.81
C THR A 377 -11.21 62.51 42.30
N SER A 378 -10.52 61.60 42.99
CA SER A 378 -10.68 61.42 44.45
C SER A 378 -9.96 62.48 45.29
N ALA A 379 -8.98 63.18 44.71
CA ALA A 379 -8.21 64.23 45.39
C ALA A 379 -8.87 65.61 45.32
N ASP A 380 -9.76 65.85 44.34
CA ASP A 380 -10.49 67.11 44.15
C ASP A 380 -11.83 67.17 44.95
N GLU A 381 -12.27 66.04 45.52
CA GLU A 381 -13.48 65.94 46.38
C GLU A 381 -13.17 65.94 47.90
N SER A 382 -11.89 66.08 48.29
CA SER A 382 -11.40 66.19 49.68
C SER A 382 -11.00 67.61 50.03
#